data_AF-A0A7I4Z500-F1
#
_entry.id   AF-A0A7I4Z500-F1
#
_cell.length_a   1.000
_cell.length_b   1.000
_cell.length_c   1.000
_cell.angle_alpha   90.00
_cell.angle_beta   90.00
_cell.angle_gamma   90.00
#
_symmetry.space_group_name_H-M   'P 1'
#
loop_
_entity.id
_entity.type
_entity.pdbx_description
1 polymer ?
#
loop_
_entity_poly.entity_id
_entity_poly.type
_entity_poly.pdbx_seq_one_letter_code
_entity_poly.pdbx_strand_id
1 'polypeptide(L)'
;MDDCRTTADAAVRSQERVLEMDQDKENVQGSEVRDVIGEIQKLQEKQAKDMMRNDEEMSDEDMEDDNSKVRAVPRASGDWSSLRAALENAFGAMGKSGGANRNRGAVIESRDCKGHLQYECKDGCLKEACFGDLKDIMFPGAFAKEPLGSLWRAWVAASIFIRNDMNTAEKIKAWKKGVICLDAEALQRVLRLAYDRCKDWTEFLYVTDGISKHERIDDYCFDRTYDEALKSLKRDLDEQEKNRRSKKQGPTAFAAPENALLLERDGSRRGIIAKVATSFEKLRDVLDELKACSTWIIVWPLDTHFTDAQICETLRRCHQQLEEGGRIVSVFPPLMESNQATWRQLTELWQMIEGALQKKAGPSQFLSTASHKVEGGKVFIEAGAPEGCLNFYGKNLGVGSAKALYECIRNCLKEANLPELNPLEVAPTRAPAPRGGRMWITRSRGREREGLPPPPEIKRARGSL
;
A
#
# COMPACT_ATOMS: atom_id res chain seq x y z
N MET A 1 -55.71 19.28 -77.37
CA MET A 1 -54.93 19.63 -76.17
C MET A 1 -55.66 19.08 -74.95
N ASP A 2 -55.93 17.76 -74.87
CA ASP A 2 -56.74 17.19 -73.77
C ASP A 2 -56.34 15.75 -73.40
N ASP A 3 -55.05 15.40 -73.51
CA ASP A 3 -54.61 14.01 -73.23
C ASP A 3 -53.35 13.90 -72.34
N CYS A 4 -53.05 14.94 -71.55
CA CYS A 4 -51.89 14.94 -70.64
C CYS A 4 -52.21 15.23 -69.17
N ARG A 5 -53.50 15.28 -68.77
CA ARG A 5 -53.90 15.61 -67.38
C ARG A 5 -54.32 14.42 -66.52
N THR A 6 -54.52 13.23 -67.09
CA THR A 6 -55.10 12.07 -66.37
C THR A 6 -54.07 11.13 -65.74
N THR A 7 -52.79 11.23 -66.06
CA THR A 7 -51.73 10.35 -65.52
C THR A 7 -51.04 10.90 -64.27
N ALA A 8 -51.05 12.22 -64.05
CA ALA A 8 -50.44 12.82 -62.85
C ALA A 8 -51.29 12.61 -61.58
N ASP A 9 -52.62 12.72 -61.69
CA ASP A 9 -53.53 12.56 -60.54
C ASP A 9 -53.63 11.12 -60.03
N ALA A 10 -53.34 10.13 -60.89
CA ALA A 10 -53.32 8.72 -60.49
C ALA A 10 -52.05 8.38 -59.68
N ALA A 11 -50.92 9.03 -59.96
CA ALA A 11 -49.66 8.81 -59.25
C ALA A 11 -49.68 9.41 -57.83
N VAL A 12 -50.27 10.60 -57.66
CA VAL A 12 -50.38 11.27 -56.35
C VAL A 12 -51.28 10.48 -55.39
N ARG A 13 -52.43 9.98 -55.87
CA ARG A 13 -53.34 9.14 -55.05
C ARG A 13 -52.77 7.77 -54.71
N SER A 14 -51.77 7.30 -55.44
CA SER A 14 -51.05 6.06 -55.12
C SER A 14 -49.96 6.30 -54.08
N GLN A 15 -49.33 7.48 -54.06
CA GLN A 15 -48.34 7.84 -53.03
C GLN A 15 -48.98 8.18 -51.68
N GLU A 16 -50.14 8.85 -51.66
CA GLU A 16 -50.87 9.15 -50.42
C GLU A 16 -51.33 7.87 -49.70
N ARG A 17 -51.78 6.85 -50.45
CA ARG A 17 -52.17 5.55 -49.86
C ARG A 17 -51.01 4.74 -49.29
N VAL A 18 -49.79 4.92 -49.81
CA VAL A 18 -48.60 4.25 -49.26
C VAL A 18 -48.17 4.92 -47.95
N LEU A 19 -48.30 6.25 -47.85
CA LEU A 19 -47.95 6.99 -46.63
C LEU A 19 -48.94 6.76 -45.48
N GLU A 20 -50.24 6.63 -45.75
CA GLU A 20 -51.22 6.26 -44.71
C GLU A 20 -50.97 4.85 -44.14
N MET A 21 -50.63 3.87 -44.99
CA MET A 21 -50.36 2.50 -44.55
C MET A 21 -49.10 2.36 -43.68
N ASP A 22 -48.09 3.21 -43.86
CA ASP A 22 -46.89 3.20 -43.03
C ASP A 22 -47.10 3.91 -41.68
N GLN A 23 -47.99 4.90 -41.63
CA GLN A 23 -48.35 5.60 -40.39
C GLN A 23 -49.19 4.73 -39.44
N ASP A 24 -50.03 3.84 -39.99
CA ASP A 24 -50.78 2.86 -39.21
C ASP A 24 -49.88 1.75 -38.63
N LYS A 25 -48.79 1.37 -39.32
CA LYS A 25 -47.82 0.38 -38.80
C LYS A 25 -46.98 0.92 -37.65
N GLU A 26 -46.57 2.19 -37.70
CA GLU A 26 -45.85 2.83 -36.58
C GLU A 26 -46.75 2.98 -35.34
N ASN A 27 -48.05 3.25 -35.53
CA ASN A 27 -49.00 3.33 -34.40
C ASN A 27 -49.28 1.97 -33.75
N VAL A 28 -49.32 0.88 -34.53
CA VAL A 28 -49.48 -0.48 -33.98
C VAL A 28 -48.26 -0.89 -33.16
N GLN A 29 -47.03 -0.66 -33.65
CA GLN A 29 -45.80 -0.95 -32.89
C GLN A 29 -45.64 -0.07 -31.64
N GLY A 30 -46.08 1.20 -31.68
CA GLY A 30 -46.05 2.10 -30.52
C GLY A 30 -47.04 1.76 -29.40
N SER A 31 -48.04 0.92 -29.69
CA SER A 31 -49.02 0.43 -28.71
C SER A 31 -48.51 -0.82 -27.96
N GLU A 32 -47.94 -1.80 -28.68
CA GLU A 32 -47.36 -3.00 -28.06
C GLU A 32 -46.16 -2.66 -27.15
N VAL A 33 -45.32 -1.69 -27.52
CA VAL A 33 -44.19 -1.25 -26.69
C VAL A 33 -44.67 -0.59 -25.40
N ARG A 34 -45.81 0.11 -25.42
CA ARG A 34 -46.39 0.74 -24.22
C ARG A 34 -46.95 -0.31 -23.25
N ASP A 35 -47.55 -1.37 -23.76
CA ASP A 35 -48.07 -2.46 -22.93
C ASP A 35 -46.94 -3.26 -22.25
N VAL A 36 -45.84 -3.53 -22.97
CA VAL A 36 -44.66 -4.21 -22.40
C VAL A 36 -44.00 -3.37 -21.29
N ILE A 37 -43.91 -2.04 -21.46
CA ILE A 37 -43.37 -1.15 -20.42
C ILE A 37 -44.29 -1.14 -19.18
N GLY A 38 -45.61 -1.15 -19.37
CA GLY A 38 -46.58 -1.25 -18.28
C GLY A 38 -46.46 -2.56 -17.49
N GLU A 39 -46.22 -3.68 -18.15
CA GLU A 39 -46.01 -4.97 -17.48
C GLU A 39 -44.68 -5.03 -16.69
N ILE A 40 -43.60 -4.47 -17.23
CA ILE A 40 -42.31 -4.40 -16.53
C ILE A 40 -42.44 -3.54 -15.27
N GLN A 41 -43.17 -2.44 -15.33
CA GLN A 41 -43.39 -1.57 -14.17
C GLN A 41 -44.23 -2.26 -13.08
N LYS A 42 -45.25 -3.03 -13.46
CA LYS A 42 -46.03 -3.87 -12.53
C LYS A 42 -45.19 -4.98 -11.90
N LEU A 43 -44.28 -5.60 -12.65
CA LEU A 43 -43.36 -6.62 -12.12
C LEU A 43 -42.36 -6.02 -11.11
N GLN A 44 -41.84 -4.83 -11.37
CA GLN A 44 -40.95 -4.12 -10.44
C GLN A 44 -41.68 -3.71 -9.15
N GLU A 45 -42.92 -3.22 -9.23
CA GLU A 45 -43.73 -2.90 -8.05
C GLU A 45 -44.10 -4.15 -7.24
N LYS A 46 -44.39 -5.28 -7.90
CA LYS A 46 -44.64 -6.56 -7.22
C LYS A 46 -43.38 -7.05 -6.50
N GLN A 47 -42.23 -6.98 -7.15
CA GLN A 47 -40.96 -7.40 -6.56
C GLN A 47 -40.56 -6.51 -5.36
N ALA A 48 -40.86 -5.20 -5.42
CA ALA A 48 -40.65 -4.29 -4.29
C ALA A 48 -41.58 -4.60 -3.10
N LYS A 49 -42.84 -4.97 -3.36
CA LYS A 49 -43.79 -5.39 -2.31
C LYS A 49 -43.40 -6.72 -1.66
N ASP A 50 -42.94 -7.69 -2.44
CA ASP A 50 -42.51 -8.99 -1.91
C ASP A 50 -41.24 -8.86 -1.05
N MET A 51 -40.32 -7.94 -1.40
CA MET A 51 -39.16 -7.64 -0.53
C MET A 51 -39.56 -6.99 0.80
N MET A 52 -40.56 -6.11 0.81
CA MET A 52 -41.01 -5.47 2.06
C MET A 52 -41.76 -6.45 2.98
N ARG A 53 -42.42 -7.48 2.43
CA ARG A 53 -43.13 -8.49 3.22
C ARG A 53 -42.19 -9.47 3.92
N ASN A 54 -41.03 -9.76 3.34
CA ASN A 54 -40.04 -10.66 3.96
C ASN A 54 -39.29 -10.01 5.14
N ASP A 55 -39.22 -8.68 5.21
CA ASP A 55 -38.60 -7.99 6.35
C ASP A 55 -39.53 -7.91 7.58
N GLU A 56 -40.84 -8.06 7.40
CA GLU A 56 -41.83 -8.07 8.50
C GLU A 56 -42.10 -9.47 9.10
N GLU A 57 -41.83 -10.56 8.36
CA GLU A 57 -42.01 -11.95 8.85
C GLU A 57 -40.74 -12.55 9.51
N MET A 58 -39.66 -11.78 9.69
CA MET A 58 -38.42 -12.27 10.31
C MET A 58 -38.19 -11.82 11.76
N SER A 59 -39.22 -11.29 12.42
CA SER A 59 -39.27 -11.14 13.88
C SER A 59 -40.30 -12.13 14.43
N ASP A 60 -39.87 -13.02 15.32
CA ASP A 60 -40.68 -13.89 16.18
C ASP A 60 -40.71 -15.39 15.83
N GLU A 61 -39.57 -15.97 15.46
CA GLU A 61 -39.34 -17.40 15.73
C GLU A 61 -38.12 -17.61 16.63
N ASP A 62 -38.44 -18.00 17.87
CA ASP A 62 -37.55 -18.56 18.87
C ASP A 62 -36.70 -19.69 18.29
N MET A 63 -35.37 -19.56 18.39
CA MET A 63 -34.45 -20.68 18.32
C MET A 63 -33.55 -20.67 19.54
N GLU A 64 -33.97 -21.44 20.54
CA GLU A 64 -33.05 -22.20 21.38
C GLU A 64 -32.34 -23.21 20.47
N ASP A 65 -31.08 -22.96 20.09
CA ASP A 65 -30.17 -24.05 19.77
C ASP A 65 -28.73 -23.72 20.13
N ASP A 66 -28.16 -24.65 20.87
CA ASP A 66 -26.92 -24.61 21.60
C ASP A 66 -25.80 -25.03 20.64
N ASN A 67 -25.10 -24.07 20.04
CA ASN A 67 -23.85 -24.39 19.36
C ASN A 67 -22.85 -23.24 19.36
N SER A 68 -21.74 -23.49 20.03
CA SER A 68 -20.55 -22.67 20.23
C SER A 68 -19.92 -22.08 18.93
N LYS A 69 -20.58 -21.10 18.32
CA LYS A 69 -19.91 -20.10 17.47
C LYS A 69 -19.66 -18.87 18.33
N VAL A 70 -18.39 -18.61 18.62
CA VAL A 70 -17.92 -17.34 19.19
C VAL A 70 -18.38 -16.23 18.25
N ARG A 71 -19.52 -15.59 18.56
CA ARG A 71 -20.01 -14.40 17.88
C ARG A 71 -18.94 -13.33 18.08
N ALA A 72 -18.34 -12.86 16.99
CA ALA A 72 -17.47 -11.70 17.02
C ALA A 72 -18.28 -10.50 17.54
N VAL A 73 -18.05 -10.11 18.78
CA VAL A 73 -18.64 -8.91 19.36
C VAL A 73 -18.10 -7.73 18.54
N PRO A 74 -18.97 -6.87 17.96
CA PRO A 74 -18.51 -5.67 17.27
C PRO A 74 -17.61 -4.87 18.21
N ARG A 75 -16.34 -4.68 17.82
CA ARG A 75 -15.39 -3.91 18.63
C ARG A 75 -15.91 -2.49 18.77
N ALA A 76 -16.38 -2.14 19.98
CA ALA A 76 -16.61 -0.76 20.35
C ALA A 76 -15.29 0.02 20.13
N SER A 77 -15.39 1.16 19.46
CA SER A 77 -14.25 1.93 18.99
C SER A 77 -13.29 2.28 20.15
N GLY A 78 -12.01 1.93 20.02
CA GLY A 78 -10.95 2.59 20.77
C GLY A 78 -9.85 1.67 21.32
N ASP A 79 -10.15 0.42 21.65
CA ASP A 79 -9.12 -0.48 22.19
C ASP A 79 -8.48 -1.36 21.11
N TRP A 80 -7.45 -0.80 20.46
CA TRP A 80 -6.60 -1.51 19.53
C TRP A 80 -5.39 -2.19 20.19
N SER A 81 -5.32 -2.22 21.52
CA SER A 81 -4.11 -2.65 22.24
C SER A 81 -3.78 -4.12 21.98
N SER A 82 -4.80 -5.00 21.96
CA SER A 82 -4.64 -6.42 21.61
C SER A 82 -4.10 -6.58 20.19
N LEU A 83 -4.68 -5.87 19.22
CA LEU A 83 -4.22 -5.93 17.84
C LEU A 83 -2.82 -5.35 17.69
N ARG A 84 -2.53 -4.20 18.32
CA ARG A 84 -1.19 -3.60 18.31
C ARG A 84 -0.16 -4.56 18.87
N ALA A 85 -0.43 -5.19 20.01
CA ALA A 85 0.44 -6.20 20.59
C ALA A 85 0.56 -7.43 19.68
N ALA A 86 -0.52 -7.87 19.04
CA ALA A 86 -0.48 -8.96 18.08
C ALA A 86 0.37 -8.62 16.85
N LEU A 87 0.25 -7.39 16.33
CA LEU A 87 1.05 -6.90 15.20
C LEU A 87 2.50 -6.69 15.58
N GLU A 88 2.79 -6.21 16.79
CA GLU A 88 4.16 -6.10 17.29
C GLU A 88 4.77 -7.50 17.51
N ASN A 89 4.00 -8.45 18.03
CA ASN A 89 4.47 -9.82 18.21
C ASN A 89 4.66 -10.56 16.89
N ALA A 90 3.75 -10.36 15.94
CA ALA A 90 3.80 -10.97 14.62
C ALA A 90 4.88 -10.29 13.78
N PHE A 91 4.82 -8.98 13.59
CA PHE A 91 5.68 -8.27 12.63
C PHE A 91 6.92 -7.64 13.27
N GLY A 92 6.91 -7.31 14.56
CA GLY A 92 8.11 -6.87 15.27
C GLY A 92 9.15 -7.97 15.45
N ALA A 93 8.72 -9.23 15.54
CA ALA A 93 9.61 -10.40 15.74
C ALA A 93 9.82 -11.28 14.50
N MET A 94 9.01 -11.16 13.43
CA MET A 94 9.20 -11.93 12.18
C MET A 94 10.35 -11.40 11.32
N GLY A 95 11.55 -11.59 11.85
CA GLY A 95 12.79 -11.82 11.11
C GLY A 95 13.66 -12.91 11.76
N LYS A 96 13.22 -13.51 12.89
CA LYS A 96 14.09 -14.39 13.71
C LYS A 96 13.30 -15.52 14.35
N SER A 97 13.64 -16.74 13.93
CA SER A 97 13.25 -17.98 14.59
C SER A 97 13.99 -18.11 15.93
N GLY A 98 13.25 -18.23 17.04
CA GLY A 98 13.76 -18.79 18.29
C GLY A 98 13.33 -18.09 19.59
N GLY A 99 12.70 -18.84 20.50
CA GLY A 99 12.89 -18.69 21.95
C GLY A 99 11.88 -17.84 22.73
N ALA A 100 11.22 -18.47 23.70
CA ALA A 100 10.17 -17.93 24.58
C ALA A 100 10.67 -16.98 25.71
N ASN A 101 11.71 -16.17 25.49
CA ASN A 101 12.25 -15.30 26.55
C ASN A 101 12.64 -13.89 26.04
N ARG A 102 11.69 -13.21 25.39
CA ARG A 102 11.89 -11.96 24.61
C ARG A 102 12.28 -10.71 25.40
N ASN A 103 12.36 -10.76 26.74
CA ASN A 103 12.60 -9.57 27.57
C ASN A 103 13.89 -9.59 28.39
N ARG A 104 14.77 -10.60 28.24
CA ARG A 104 16.09 -10.59 28.88
C ARG A 104 17.16 -10.63 27.81
N GLY A 105 17.89 -9.52 27.64
CA GLY A 105 19.09 -9.50 26.79
C GLY A 105 20.10 -10.57 27.24
N ALA A 106 21.05 -10.91 26.37
CA ALA A 106 22.07 -11.90 26.67
C ALA A 106 22.88 -11.52 27.91
N VAL A 107 23.14 -12.53 28.73
CA VAL A 107 24.03 -12.47 29.89
C VAL A 107 25.30 -13.25 29.51
N ILE A 108 26.40 -12.52 29.39
CA ILE A 108 27.70 -13.06 28.97
C ILE A 108 28.61 -13.05 30.20
N GLU A 109 28.80 -14.22 30.83
CA GLU A 109 29.42 -14.32 32.16
C GLU A 109 30.90 -14.71 32.13
N SER A 110 31.40 -15.18 30.98
CA SER A 110 32.79 -15.61 30.86
C SER A 110 33.35 -15.34 29.47
N ARG A 111 34.68 -15.27 29.38
CA ARG A 111 35.42 -15.15 28.11
C ARG A 111 35.13 -16.27 27.09
N ASP A 112 34.73 -17.45 27.56
CA ASP A 112 34.43 -18.60 26.70
C ASP A 112 33.02 -18.54 26.08
N CYS A 113 32.18 -17.61 26.55
CA CYS A 113 30.84 -17.41 26.00
C CYS A 113 30.89 -16.72 24.63
N LYS A 114 30.13 -17.25 23.66
CA LYS A 114 29.83 -16.52 22.42
C LYS A 114 29.23 -15.17 22.76
N GLY A 115 29.70 -14.12 22.10
CA GLY A 115 29.32 -12.74 22.41
C GLY A 115 30.29 -12.01 23.33
N HIS A 116 31.18 -12.71 24.05
CA HIS A 116 32.20 -12.03 24.83
C HIS A 116 33.21 -11.33 23.92
N LEU A 117 33.56 -10.05 24.15
CA LEU A 117 34.44 -9.31 23.22
C LEU A 117 35.90 -9.85 23.17
N GLN A 118 36.30 -10.67 24.14
CA GLN A 118 37.56 -11.43 24.13
C GLN A 118 37.38 -12.91 23.74
N TYR A 119 36.19 -13.31 23.30
CA TYR A 119 35.93 -14.66 22.82
C TYR A 119 36.79 -14.97 21.59
N GLU A 120 37.51 -16.08 21.65
CA GLU A 120 38.31 -16.60 20.55
C GLU A 120 37.57 -17.78 19.93
N CYS A 121 37.15 -17.60 18.68
CA CYS A 121 36.54 -18.69 17.93
C CYS A 121 37.56 -19.83 17.74
N LYS A 122 37.11 -21.08 17.95
CA LYS A 122 37.96 -22.28 17.84
C LYS A 122 38.60 -22.42 16.47
N ASP A 123 37.89 -22.01 15.42
CA ASP A 123 38.37 -22.04 14.04
C ASP A 123 39.35 -20.90 13.72
N GLY A 124 39.54 -19.96 14.66
CA GLY A 124 40.45 -18.84 14.47
C GLY A 124 40.05 -17.88 13.34
N CYS A 125 38.75 -17.76 13.04
CA CYS A 125 38.25 -17.00 11.89
C CYS A 125 38.72 -15.53 11.80
N LEU A 126 39.11 -14.93 12.93
CA LEU A 126 39.56 -13.54 13.01
C LEU A 126 41.09 -13.40 13.09
N LYS A 127 41.86 -14.51 13.05
CA LYS A 127 43.33 -14.47 13.18
C LYS A 127 44.00 -13.74 12.01
N GLU A 128 43.44 -13.86 10.81
CA GLU A 128 43.97 -13.21 9.60
C GLU A 128 43.36 -11.81 9.36
N ALA A 129 42.34 -11.44 10.13
CA ALA A 129 41.72 -10.13 10.00
C ALA A 129 42.60 -9.04 10.59
N CYS A 130 42.69 -7.91 9.88
CA CYS A 130 43.52 -6.77 10.25
C CYS A 130 42.65 -5.52 10.49
N PHE A 131 43.22 -4.48 11.12
CA PHE A 131 42.49 -3.23 11.34
C PHE A 131 42.01 -2.58 10.05
N GLY A 132 42.73 -2.77 8.94
CA GLY A 132 42.34 -2.28 7.61
C GLY A 132 41.07 -2.91 7.03
N ASP A 133 40.62 -4.05 7.57
CA ASP A 133 39.37 -4.68 7.16
C ASP A 133 38.12 -3.99 7.74
N LEU A 134 38.28 -3.11 8.74
CA LEU A 134 37.17 -2.37 9.36
C LEU A 134 36.68 -1.27 8.41
N LYS A 135 35.49 -1.48 7.83
CA LYS A 135 34.90 -0.53 6.87
C LYS A 135 34.58 0.82 7.52
N ASP A 136 34.88 1.87 6.77
CA ASP A 136 34.72 3.29 7.08
C ASP A 136 35.41 3.76 8.39
N ILE A 137 36.47 3.06 8.80
CA ILE A 137 37.46 3.55 9.77
C ILE A 137 38.84 3.53 9.11
N MET A 138 39.47 4.71 9.04
CA MET A 138 40.75 4.86 8.36
C MET A 138 41.93 4.60 9.31
N PHE A 139 42.61 3.46 9.12
CA PHE A 139 43.85 3.14 9.81
C PHE A 139 45.08 3.47 8.94
N PRO A 140 46.13 4.12 9.50
CA PRO A 140 47.28 4.57 8.72
C PRO A 140 48.30 3.46 8.43
N GLY A 141 48.61 3.23 7.14
CA GLY A 141 49.80 2.51 6.70
C GLY A 141 49.99 1.14 7.36
N ALA A 142 51.09 0.97 8.11
CA ALA A 142 51.42 -0.28 8.79
C ALA A 142 50.39 -0.68 9.87
N PHE A 143 49.72 0.28 10.52
CA PHE A 143 48.69 -0.02 11.51
C PHE A 143 47.49 -0.75 10.91
N ALA A 144 47.13 -0.43 9.67
CA ALA A 144 46.04 -1.13 8.97
C ALA A 144 46.36 -2.63 8.77
N LYS A 145 47.64 -3.00 8.68
CA LYS A 145 48.09 -4.39 8.49
C LYS A 145 48.26 -5.15 9.80
N GLU A 146 48.17 -4.50 10.95
CA GLU A 146 48.26 -5.20 12.22
C GLU A 146 47.05 -6.12 12.42
N PRO A 147 47.27 -7.34 12.95
CA PRO A 147 46.17 -8.27 13.24
C PRO A 147 45.28 -7.72 14.35
N LEU A 148 43.97 -7.92 14.23
CA LEU A 148 42.98 -7.46 15.21
C LEU A 148 43.20 -8.08 16.60
N GLY A 149 43.53 -9.37 16.63
CA GLY A 149 43.54 -10.16 17.86
C GLY A 149 42.10 -10.47 18.32
N SER A 150 41.58 -9.71 19.28
CA SER A 150 40.22 -9.86 19.83
C SER A 150 39.31 -8.70 19.42
N LEU A 151 37.99 -8.88 19.51
CA LEU A 151 37.05 -7.79 19.24
C LEU A 151 37.19 -6.65 20.26
N TRP A 152 37.57 -6.94 21.50
CA TRP A 152 37.91 -5.93 22.50
C TRP A 152 39.05 -5.03 22.01
N ARG A 153 40.18 -5.62 21.60
CA ARG A 153 41.32 -4.88 21.08
C ARG A 153 40.95 -4.10 19.82
N ALA A 154 40.21 -4.72 18.92
CA ALA A 154 39.67 -4.10 17.72
C ALA A 154 38.85 -2.85 18.05
N TRP A 155 37.95 -2.96 19.02
CA TRP A 155 37.05 -1.91 19.43
C TRP A 155 37.76 -0.74 20.11
N VAL A 156 38.69 -1.00 21.04
CA VAL A 156 39.47 0.06 21.68
C VAL A 156 40.24 0.87 20.63
N ALA A 157 40.88 0.21 19.66
CA ALA A 157 41.57 0.91 18.59
C ALA A 157 40.58 1.69 17.70
N ALA A 158 39.52 1.02 17.21
CA ALA A 158 38.51 1.63 16.35
C ALA A 158 37.90 2.89 16.97
N SER A 159 37.62 2.87 18.28
CA SER A 159 37.05 4.01 19.01
C SER A 159 37.99 5.22 19.09
N ILE A 160 39.31 5.01 19.09
CA ILE A 160 40.29 6.11 18.97
C ILE A 160 40.32 6.62 17.53
N PHE A 161 40.32 5.71 16.55
CA PHE A 161 40.54 6.05 15.14
C PHE A 161 39.31 6.65 14.44
N ILE A 162 38.09 6.40 14.93
CA ILE A 162 36.86 6.99 14.41
C ILE A 162 36.69 8.47 14.79
N ARG A 163 37.38 8.93 15.85
CA ARG A 163 37.27 10.31 16.35
C ARG A 163 37.75 11.34 15.33
N ASN A 164 36.99 12.42 15.15
CA ASN A 164 37.34 13.50 14.22
C ASN A 164 38.07 14.67 14.90
N ASP A 165 38.13 14.70 16.22
CA ASP A 165 38.77 15.76 17.01
C ASP A 165 40.27 15.53 17.25
N MET A 166 40.82 14.41 16.78
CA MET A 166 42.23 14.05 16.91
C MET A 166 42.86 13.85 15.53
N ASN A 167 44.06 14.37 15.32
CA ASN A 167 44.83 14.05 14.12
C ASN A 167 45.43 12.63 14.21
N THR A 168 45.93 12.11 13.09
CA THR A 168 46.48 10.75 13.01
C THR A 168 47.63 10.49 13.99
N ALA A 169 48.50 11.49 14.22
CA ALA A 169 49.63 11.35 15.13
C ALA A 169 49.17 11.25 16.59
N GLU A 170 48.16 12.05 16.97
CA GLU A 170 47.53 12.00 18.30
C GLU A 170 46.83 10.67 18.53
N LYS A 171 46.10 10.15 17.53
CA LYS A 171 45.45 8.83 17.58
C LYS A 171 46.47 7.71 17.83
N ILE A 172 47.57 7.70 17.08
CA ILE A 172 48.66 6.74 17.27
C ILE A 172 49.27 6.86 18.68
N LYS A 173 49.48 8.09 19.16
CA LYS A 173 50.02 8.34 20.50
C LYS A 173 49.07 7.85 21.60
N ALA A 174 47.77 8.09 21.46
CA ALA A 174 46.75 7.63 22.39
C ALA A 174 46.69 6.08 22.44
N TRP A 175 46.71 5.43 21.28
CA TRP A 175 46.78 3.97 21.18
C TRP A 175 48.02 3.40 21.88
N LYS A 176 49.21 3.93 21.59
CA LYS A 176 50.47 3.49 22.22
C LYS A 176 50.51 3.70 23.73
N LYS A 177 49.77 4.69 24.23
CA LYS A 177 49.63 4.97 25.67
C LYS A 177 48.59 4.08 26.36
N GLY A 178 47.87 3.23 25.61
CA GLY A 178 46.79 2.42 26.16
C GLY A 178 45.58 3.24 26.59
N VAL A 179 45.31 4.38 25.94
CA VAL A 179 44.11 5.18 26.23
C VAL A 179 42.88 4.39 25.79
N ILE A 180 41.93 4.20 26.69
CA ILE A 180 40.66 3.53 26.41
C ILE A 180 39.58 4.59 26.24
N CYS A 181 38.99 4.64 25.05
CA CYS A 181 37.76 5.37 24.74
C CYS A 181 36.84 4.35 24.09
N LEU A 182 35.60 4.20 24.57
CA LEU A 182 34.68 3.20 24.06
C LEU A 182 33.54 3.90 23.34
N ASP A 183 33.42 3.66 22.04
CA ASP A 183 32.42 4.29 21.18
C ASP A 183 31.47 3.25 20.56
N ALA A 184 30.17 3.51 20.58
CA ALA A 184 29.16 2.55 20.10
C ALA A 184 29.24 2.34 18.58
N GLU A 185 29.52 3.40 17.81
CA GLU A 185 29.62 3.32 16.35
C GLU A 185 30.86 2.50 15.95
N ALA A 186 31.99 2.72 16.62
CA ALA A 186 33.18 1.90 16.43
C ALA A 186 32.91 0.42 16.71
N LEU A 187 32.18 0.10 17.80
CA LEU A 187 31.82 -1.28 18.11
C LEU A 187 30.93 -1.88 17.02
N GLN A 188 29.95 -1.13 16.51
CA GLN A 188 29.08 -1.58 15.42
C GLN A 188 29.90 -2.01 14.19
N ARG A 189 30.95 -1.28 13.81
CA ARG A 189 31.83 -1.66 12.68
C ARG A 189 32.64 -2.92 12.96
N VAL A 190 33.11 -3.07 14.20
CA VAL A 190 33.85 -4.27 14.65
C VAL A 190 32.94 -5.50 14.65
N LEU A 191 31.73 -5.38 15.21
CA LEU A 191 30.73 -6.45 15.19
C LEU A 191 30.31 -6.80 13.76
N ARG A 192 30.24 -5.81 12.86
CA ARG A 192 29.96 -6.07 11.44
C ARG A 192 31.02 -6.95 10.79
N LEU A 193 32.29 -6.64 11.01
CA LEU A 193 33.38 -7.47 10.49
C LEU A 193 33.32 -8.89 11.06
N ALA A 194 33.01 -9.03 12.35
CA ALA A 194 32.85 -10.32 13.00
C ALA A 194 31.67 -11.12 12.41
N TYR A 195 30.54 -10.46 12.16
CA TYR A 195 29.37 -11.03 11.48
C TYR A 195 29.72 -11.57 10.09
N ASP A 196 30.51 -10.83 9.31
CA ASP A 196 30.87 -11.19 7.94
C ASP A 196 31.94 -12.32 7.88
N ARG A 197 32.79 -12.46 8.92
CA ARG A 197 33.97 -13.35 8.90
C ARG A 197 33.87 -14.60 9.78
N CYS A 198 33.05 -14.59 10.83
CA CYS A 198 33.07 -15.64 11.85
C CYS A 198 31.66 -16.19 12.14
N LYS A 199 31.45 -17.48 11.87
CA LYS A 199 30.15 -18.16 12.03
C LYS A 199 29.60 -18.10 13.46
N ASP A 200 30.46 -18.27 14.48
CA ASP A 200 30.04 -18.17 15.88
C ASP A 200 29.49 -16.79 16.22
N TRP A 201 30.12 -15.73 15.68
CA TRP A 201 29.67 -14.36 15.85
C TRP A 201 28.42 -14.08 15.02
N THR A 202 28.32 -14.57 13.78
CA THR A 202 27.11 -14.49 12.96
C THR A 202 25.91 -15.10 13.70
N GLU A 203 26.07 -16.31 14.25
CA GLU A 203 25.03 -17.00 15.01
C GLU A 203 24.63 -16.21 16.27
N PHE A 204 25.61 -15.77 17.07
CA PHE A 204 25.35 -14.98 18.27
C PHE A 204 24.59 -13.68 17.95
N LEU A 205 25.07 -12.91 16.98
CA LEU A 205 24.47 -11.63 16.57
C LEU A 205 23.08 -11.83 15.95
N TYR A 206 22.88 -12.95 15.26
CA TYR A 206 21.57 -13.29 14.71
C TYR A 206 20.57 -13.55 15.84
N VAL A 207 20.89 -14.44 16.77
CA VAL A 207 19.99 -14.93 17.84
C VAL A 207 19.77 -13.91 18.98
N THR A 208 20.74 -13.05 19.28
CA THR A 208 20.72 -12.23 20.50
C THR A 208 20.03 -10.89 20.32
N ASP A 209 18.86 -10.65 20.91
CA ASP A 209 18.08 -9.41 20.74
C ASP A 209 18.59 -8.16 21.46
N GLY A 210 19.44 -8.34 22.46
CA GLY A 210 20.09 -7.24 23.17
C GLY A 210 21.11 -7.79 24.17
N ILE A 211 21.88 -6.90 24.77
CA ILE A 211 22.84 -7.24 25.82
C ILE A 211 22.29 -6.75 27.16
N SER A 212 22.13 -7.66 28.13
CA SER A 212 21.69 -7.29 29.48
C SER A 212 22.86 -7.20 30.45
N LYS A 213 23.88 -8.05 30.28
CA LYS A 213 25.07 -8.09 31.11
C LYS A 213 26.23 -8.70 30.35
N HIS A 214 27.40 -8.11 30.48
CA HIS A 214 28.66 -8.61 29.98
C HIS A 214 29.70 -8.59 31.10
N GLU A 215 30.55 -9.62 31.16
CA GLU A 215 31.70 -9.67 32.08
C GLU A 215 32.63 -8.47 31.84
N ARG A 216 33.15 -7.85 32.91
CA ARG A 216 34.02 -6.68 32.76
C ARG A 216 35.33 -7.09 32.11
N ILE A 217 35.82 -6.24 31.22
CA ILE A 217 37.16 -6.36 30.64
C ILE A 217 37.99 -5.19 31.14
N ASP A 218 39.14 -5.46 31.75
CA ASP A 218 40.04 -4.43 32.29
C ASP A 218 39.32 -3.45 33.25
N ASP A 219 38.40 -3.96 34.06
CA ASP A 219 37.49 -3.22 34.97
C ASP A 219 36.41 -2.34 34.31
N TYR A 220 36.33 -2.30 32.98
CA TYR A 220 35.31 -1.53 32.26
C TYR A 220 33.97 -2.28 32.17
N CYS A 221 32.89 -1.54 32.42
CA CYS A 221 31.51 -1.97 32.18
C CYS A 221 30.95 -1.18 31.00
N PHE A 222 30.37 -1.87 30.02
CA PHE A 222 29.93 -1.28 28.76
C PHE A 222 28.66 -1.93 28.20
N ASP A 223 27.84 -2.56 29.07
CA ASP A 223 26.61 -3.26 28.69
C ASP A 223 25.71 -2.42 27.79
N ARG A 224 25.50 -1.15 28.16
CA ARG A 224 24.68 -0.20 27.41
C ARG A 224 25.25 0.12 26.03
N THR A 225 26.56 0.39 25.96
CA THR A 225 27.24 0.72 24.70
C THR A 225 27.23 -0.48 23.75
N TYR A 226 27.39 -1.69 24.29
CA TYR A 226 27.30 -2.91 23.51
C TYR A 226 25.86 -3.17 23.02
N ASP A 227 24.86 -3.07 23.89
CA ASP A 227 23.45 -3.21 23.50
C ASP A 227 23.07 -2.20 22.39
N GLU A 228 23.51 -0.96 22.52
CA GLU A 228 23.31 0.09 21.52
C GLU A 228 23.97 -0.26 20.17
N ALA A 229 25.23 -0.65 20.18
CA ALA A 229 25.96 -1.05 18.98
C ALA A 229 25.34 -2.28 18.30
N LEU A 230 24.91 -3.27 19.08
CA LEU A 230 24.24 -4.48 18.58
C LEU A 230 22.91 -4.13 17.91
N LYS A 231 22.07 -3.32 18.55
CA LYS A 231 20.80 -2.86 17.99
C LYS A 231 21.02 -2.03 16.73
N SER A 232 22.04 -1.19 16.72
CA SER A 232 22.43 -0.41 15.55
C SER A 232 22.83 -1.31 14.38
N LEU A 233 23.73 -2.27 14.61
CA LEU A 233 24.14 -3.25 13.60
C LEU A 233 22.96 -4.05 13.04
N LYS A 234 22.03 -4.48 13.90
CA LYS A 234 20.84 -5.22 13.46
C LYS A 234 19.98 -4.39 12.52
N ARG A 235 19.75 -3.10 12.82
CA ARG A 235 19.02 -2.19 11.92
C ARG A 235 19.72 -2.03 10.58
N ASP A 236 21.05 -1.89 10.57
CA ASP A 236 21.83 -1.80 9.34
C ASP A 236 21.74 -3.07 8.49
N LEU A 237 21.78 -4.25 9.13
CA LEU A 237 21.62 -5.53 8.45
C LEU A 237 20.22 -5.66 7.83
N ASP A 238 19.18 -5.30 8.58
CA ASP A 238 17.79 -5.31 8.08
C ASP A 238 17.62 -4.35 6.90
N GLU A 239 18.21 -3.16 6.97
CA GLU A 239 18.14 -2.16 5.90
C GLU A 239 18.91 -2.61 4.65
N GLN A 240 20.09 -3.20 4.83
CA GLN A 240 20.83 -3.78 3.71
C GLN A 240 20.07 -4.92 3.05
N GLU A 241 19.42 -5.78 3.83
CA GLU A 241 18.62 -6.87 3.28
C GLU A 241 17.46 -6.33 2.45
N LYS A 242 16.73 -5.35 2.97
CA LYS A 242 15.69 -4.63 2.23
C LYS A 242 16.21 -4.03 0.91
N ASN A 243 17.40 -3.44 0.93
CA ASN A 243 18.03 -2.83 -0.24
C ASN A 243 18.52 -3.86 -1.27
N ARG A 244 18.81 -5.09 -0.85
CA ARG A 244 19.26 -6.17 -1.74
C ARG A 244 18.13 -6.91 -2.42
N ARG A 245 16.88 -6.74 -2.00
CA ARG A 245 15.72 -7.40 -2.60
C ARG A 245 15.61 -7.03 -4.07
N SER A 246 15.58 -8.04 -4.94
CA SER A 246 15.35 -7.86 -6.37
C SER A 246 13.92 -7.36 -6.61
N LYS A 247 13.73 -6.39 -7.50
CA LYS A 247 12.38 -5.92 -7.85
C LYS A 247 11.58 -7.03 -8.55
N LYS A 248 10.48 -7.46 -7.94
CA LYS A 248 9.55 -8.45 -8.51
C LYS A 248 9.01 -7.92 -9.83
N GLN A 249 8.99 -8.77 -10.86
CA GLN A 249 8.40 -8.47 -12.16
C GLN A 249 7.02 -9.10 -12.26
N GLY A 250 6.11 -8.47 -13.01
CA GLY A 250 4.74 -8.96 -13.15
C GLY A 250 3.71 -7.84 -13.28
N PRO A 251 2.43 -8.19 -13.48
CA PRO A 251 1.35 -7.22 -13.66
C PRO A 251 1.04 -6.45 -12.37
N THR A 252 0.23 -5.41 -12.52
CA THR A 252 -0.36 -4.66 -11.40
C THR A 252 -1.74 -5.23 -11.07
N ALA A 253 -1.96 -5.50 -9.79
CA ALA A 253 -3.26 -5.89 -9.25
C ALA A 253 -3.96 -4.73 -8.55
N PHE A 254 -5.28 -4.72 -8.60
CA PHE A 254 -6.14 -3.74 -7.94
C PHE A 254 -7.21 -4.46 -7.12
N ALA A 255 -6.95 -4.60 -5.81
CA ALA A 255 -7.92 -5.09 -4.83
C ALA A 255 -8.76 -3.89 -4.37
N ALA A 256 -10.04 -3.90 -4.72
CA ALA A 256 -10.90 -2.74 -4.59
C ALA A 256 -12.29 -3.11 -4.05
N PRO A 257 -13.11 -2.12 -3.62
CA PRO A 257 -14.45 -2.37 -3.12
C PRO A 257 -15.41 -2.88 -4.21
N GLU A 258 -16.66 -3.14 -3.84
CA GLU A 258 -17.69 -3.75 -4.69
C GLU A 258 -17.89 -3.06 -6.05
N ASN A 259 -17.69 -1.74 -6.10
CA ASN A 259 -17.81 -0.96 -7.32
C ASN A 259 -16.77 -1.33 -8.40
N ALA A 260 -15.73 -2.10 -8.05
CA ALA A 260 -14.76 -2.65 -9.00
C ALA A 260 -15.23 -3.94 -9.68
N LEU A 261 -16.43 -4.46 -9.37
CA LEU A 261 -16.96 -5.71 -9.93
C LEU A 261 -16.93 -5.73 -11.46
N LEU A 262 -17.23 -4.60 -12.10
CA LEU A 262 -17.20 -4.53 -13.56
C LEU A 262 -15.77 -4.48 -14.12
N LEU A 263 -14.81 -3.91 -13.39
CA LEU A 263 -13.39 -4.00 -13.76
C LEU A 263 -12.86 -5.43 -13.60
N GLU A 264 -13.30 -6.14 -12.56
CA GLU A 264 -12.97 -7.55 -12.38
C GLU A 264 -13.50 -8.41 -13.55
N ARG A 265 -14.74 -8.17 -14.00
CA ARG A 265 -15.32 -8.84 -15.17
C ARG A 265 -14.59 -8.54 -16.49
N ASP A 266 -13.99 -7.35 -16.63
CA ASP A 266 -13.18 -7.01 -17.79
C ASP A 266 -11.85 -7.81 -17.83
N GLY A 267 -11.45 -8.41 -16.71
CA GLY A 267 -10.22 -9.20 -16.58
C GLY A 267 -8.96 -8.38 -16.84
N SER A 268 -7.90 -9.05 -17.30
CA SER A 268 -6.60 -8.40 -17.59
C SER A 268 -6.59 -7.50 -18.83
N ARG A 269 -7.72 -7.39 -19.55
CA ARG A 269 -7.82 -6.62 -20.81
C ARG A 269 -7.47 -5.14 -20.65
N ARG A 270 -7.59 -4.61 -19.44
CA ARG A 270 -7.29 -3.22 -19.11
C ARG A 270 -5.84 -2.96 -18.71
N GLY A 271 -4.97 -3.96 -18.77
CA GLY A 271 -3.57 -3.83 -18.33
C GLY A 271 -3.38 -3.97 -16.81
N ILE A 272 -4.45 -4.20 -16.06
CA ILE A 272 -4.44 -4.50 -14.62
C ILE A 272 -5.33 -5.71 -14.33
N ILE A 273 -5.08 -6.37 -13.19
CA ILE A 273 -5.94 -7.44 -12.67
C ILE A 273 -6.74 -6.87 -11.51
N ALA A 274 -8.03 -6.61 -11.71
CA ALA A 274 -8.91 -6.10 -10.67
C ALA A 274 -9.64 -7.24 -9.96
N LYS A 275 -9.77 -7.15 -8.64
CA LYS A 275 -10.48 -8.10 -7.78
C LYS A 275 -11.27 -7.37 -6.71
N VAL A 276 -12.52 -7.77 -6.48
CA VAL A 276 -13.36 -7.19 -5.44
C VAL A 276 -13.03 -7.78 -4.07
N ALA A 277 -12.65 -6.94 -3.12
CA ALA A 277 -12.37 -7.27 -1.72
C ALA A 277 -13.20 -6.37 -0.78
N THR A 278 -14.33 -6.88 -0.29
CA THR A 278 -15.27 -6.13 0.55
C THR A 278 -15.07 -6.34 2.05
N SER A 279 -14.32 -7.38 2.44
CA SER A 279 -14.00 -7.72 3.83
C SER A 279 -12.52 -8.08 3.95
N PHE A 280 -11.98 -8.10 5.18
CA PHE A 280 -10.59 -8.54 5.38
C PHE A 280 -10.39 -10.02 5.05
N GLU A 281 -11.40 -10.85 5.28
CA GLU A 281 -11.39 -12.26 4.87
C GLU A 281 -11.29 -12.40 3.34
N LYS A 282 -12.15 -11.70 2.60
CA LYS A 282 -12.12 -11.75 1.15
C LYS A 282 -10.84 -11.13 0.59
N LEU A 283 -10.33 -10.07 1.22
CA LEU A 283 -9.06 -9.47 0.86
C LEU A 283 -7.93 -10.48 1.00
N ARG A 284 -7.84 -11.21 2.12
CA ARG A 284 -6.86 -12.28 2.31
C ARG A 284 -6.87 -13.27 1.13
N ASP A 285 -8.04 -13.77 0.76
CA ASP A 285 -8.18 -14.77 -0.30
C ASP A 285 -7.79 -14.19 -1.68
N VAL A 286 -8.22 -12.95 -1.95
CA VAL A 286 -7.85 -12.20 -3.15
C VAL A 286 -6.33 -12.01 -3.24
N LEU A 287 -5.64 -11.73 -2.13
CA LEU A 287 -4.18 -11.56 -2.13
C LEU A 287 -3.45 -12.88 -2.47
N ASP A 288 -3.98 -14.04 -2.10
CA ASP A 288 -3.42 -15.34 -2.51
C ASP A 288 -3.53 -15.58 -4.02
N GLU A 289 -4.66 -15.18 -4.61
CA GLU A 289 -4.85 -15.23 -6.07
C GLU A 289 -3.87 -14.30 -6.81
N LEU A 290 -3.53 -13.17 -6.19
CA LEU A 290 -2.73 -12.10 -6.80
C LEU A 290 -1.22 -12.24 -6.54
N LYS A 291 -0.74 -13.34 -5.96
CA LYS A 291 0.68 -13.57 -5.64
C LYS A 291 1.65 -13.44 -6.82
N ALA A 292 1.18 -13.64 -8.05
CA ALA A 292 2.02 -13.49 -9.24
C ALA A 292 2.24 -12.02 -9.66
N CYS A 293 1.46 -11.09 -9.11
CA CYS A 293 1.54 -9.67 -9.45
C CYS A 293 2.74 -9.02 -8.77
N SER A 294 3.40 -8.09 -9.46
CA SER A 294 4.54 -7.35 -8.90
C SER A 294 4.09 -6.22 -7.98
N THR A 295 2.94 -5.61 -8.29
CA THR A 295 2.42 -4.44 -7.61
C THR A 295 0.99 -4.71 -7.19
N TRP A 296 0.69 -4.54 -5.90
CA TRP A 296 -0.66 -4.64 -5.36
C TRP A 296 -1.15 -3.25 -4.96
N ILE A 297 -2.26 -2.83 -5.53
CA ILE A 297 -3.00 -1.66 -5.06
C ILE A 297 -4.13 -2.19 -4.20
N ILE A 298 -4.11 -1.85 -2.92
CA ILE A 298 -5.07 -2.33 -1.92
C ILE A 298 -5.88 -1.14 -1.43
N VAL A 299 -7.17 -1.13 -1.79
CA VAL A 299 -8.15 -0.27 -1.14
C VAL A 299 -8.66 -1.00 0.09
N TRP A 300 -8.43 -0.44 1.28
CA TRP A 300 -8.77 -1.16 2.50
C TRP A 300 -10.29 -1.36 2.65
N PRO A 301 -10.75 -2.55 3.08
CA PRO A 301 -12.17 -2.83 3.29
C PRO A 301 -12.80 -1.93 4.34
N LEU A 302 -14.03 -1.47 4.07
CA LEU A 302 -14.91 -0.81 5.05
C LEU A 302 -15.64 -1.85 5.90
N ASP A 303 -14.87 -2.77 6.48
CA ASP A 303 -15.37 -3.92 7.22
C ASP A 303 -15.15 -3.71 8.72
N THR A 304 -16.21 -3.81 9.51
CA THR A 304 -16.17 -3.74 10.99
C THR A 304 -16.29 -5.11 11.65
N HIS A 305 -16.53 -6.15 10.87
CA HIS A 305 -16.75 -7.52 11.33
C HIS A 305 -15.51 -8.41 11.10
N PHE A 306 -14.33 -7.88 11.41
CA PHE A 306 -13.08 -8.61 11.31
C PHE A 306 -12.58 -9.12 12.68
N THR A 307 -11.67 -10.07 12.61
CA THR A 307 -10.93 -10.63 13.74
C THR A 307 -9.45 -10.25 13.65
N ASP A 308 -8.74 -10.23 14.78
CA ASP A 308 -7.29 -9.98 14.80
C ASP A 308 -6.54 -10.98 13.92
N ALA A 309 -7.01 -12.24 13.87
CA ALA A 309 -6.45 -13.28 13.03
C ALA A 309 -6.54 -12.92 11.53
N GLN A 310 -7.70 -12.45 11.05
CA GLN A 310 -7.87 -12.04 9.64
C GLN A 310 -6.95 -10.88 9.26
N ILE A 311 -6.77 -9.89 10.15
CA ILE A 311 -5.84 -8.77 9.92
C ILE A 311 -4.40 -9.28 9.85
N CYS A 312 -3.97 -10.09 10.83
CA CYS A 312 -2.62 -10.65 10.86
C CYS A 312 -2.32 -11.51 9.63
N GLU A 313 -3.30 -12.30 9.19
CA GLU A 313 -3.23 -13.18 8.03
C GLU A 313 -3.08 -12.38 6.72
N THR A 314 -3.84 -11.29 6.58
CA THR A 314 -3.72 -10.34 5.47
C THR A 314 -2.35 -9.68 5.44
N LEU A 315 -1.88 -9.20 6.59
CA LEU A 315 -0.57 -8.56 6.70
C LEU A 315 0.59 -9.52 6.44
N ARG A 316 0.45 -10.81 6.75
CA ARG A 316 1.48 -11.81 6.43
C ARG A 316 1.66 -11.96 4.92
N ARG A 317 0.57 -11.94 4.14
CA ARG A 317 0.63 -11.94 2.66
C ARG A 317 1.29 -10.68 2.14
N CYS A 318 0.92 -9.51 2.68
CA CYS A 318 1.57 -8.26 2.34
C CYS A 318 3.08 -8.29 2.67
N HIS A 319 3.47 -8.87 3.80
CA HIS A 319 4.87 -9.02 4.17
C HIS A 319 5.62 -9.92 3.19
N GLN A 320 5.06 -11.09 2.87
CA GLN A 320 5.64 -12.01 1.88
C GLN A 320 5.80 -11.31 0.52
N GLN A 321 4.80 -10.54 0.08
CA GLN A 321 4.89 -9.77 -1.16
C GLN A 321 6.07 -8.78 -1.14
N LEU A 322 6.32 -8.11 -0.01
CA LEU A 322 7.46 -7.20 0.15
C LEU A 322 8.80 -7.94 0.19
N GLU A 323 8.88 -9.09 0.86
CA GLU A 323 10.08 -9.95 0.90
C GLU A 323 10.46 -10.49 -0.48
N GLU A 324 9.46 -10.87 -1.28
CA GLU A 324 9.64 -11.29 -2.67
C GLU A 324 9.99 -10.14 -3.63
N GLY A 325 10.16 -8.91 -3.11
CA GLY A 325 10.53 -7.76 -3.91
C GLY A 325 9.36 -7.05 -4.59
N GLY A 326 8.13 -7.42 -4.25
CA GLY A 326 6.92 -6.78 -4.72
C GLY A 326 6.70 -5.39 -4.14
N ARG A 327 5.71 -4.69 -4.68
CA ARG A 327 5.28 -3.36 -4.26
C ARG A 327 3.84 -3.38 -3.78
N ILE A 328 3.54 -2.57 -2.78
CA ILE A 328 2.20 -2.38 -2.23
C ILE A 328 1.88 -0.88 -2.24
N VAL A 329 0.74 -0.54 -2.84
CA VAL A 329 0.12 0.77 -2.79
C VAL A 329 -1.09 0.65 -1.87
N SER A 330 -1.03 1.32 -0.74
CA SER A 330 -2.08 1.36 0.26
C SER A 330 -3.00 2.56 0.01
N VAL A 331 -4.30 2.29 -0.03
CA VAL A 331 -5.31 3.29 -0.39
C VAL A 331 -6.44 3.26 0.63
N PHE A 332 -6.77 4.44 1.16
CA PHE A 332 -7.94 4.60 2.02
C PHE A 332 -9.18 4.71 1.12
N PRO A 333 -10.28 4.03 1.49
CA PRO A 333 -11.48 4.06 0.68
C PRO A 333 -12.05 5.49 0.61
N PRO A 334 -12.75 5.86 -0.49
CA PRO A 334 -13.43 7.15 -0.60
C PRO A 334 -14.35 7.43 0.58
N LEU A 335 -14.23 8.63 1.14
CA LEU A 335 -15.05 9.09 2.25
C LEU A 335 -16.36 9.65 1.71
N MET A 336 -17.49 9.12 2.17
CA MET A 336 -18.84 9.55 1.82
C MET A 336 -19.63 9.87 3.08
N GLU A 337 -20.72 10.62 2.94
CA GLU A 337 -21.64 10.88 4.06
C GLU A 337 -22.19 9.56 4.64
N SER A 338 -22.53 8.60 3.78
CA SER A 338 -23.08 7.30 4.17
C SER A 338 -22.11 6.39 4.92
N ASN A 339 -20.79 6.53 4.71
CA ASN A 339 -19.78 5.66 5.33
C ASN A 339 -18.88 6.39 6.35
N GLN A 340 -19.11 7.67 6.61
CA GLN A 340 -18.21 8.51 7.40
C GLN A 340 -17.95 7.96 8.81
N ALA A 341 -18.98 7.43 9.48
CA ALA A 341 -18.84 6.88 10.83
C ALA A 341 -17.88 5.67 10.84
N THR A 342 -18.14 4.69 9.97
CA THR A 342 -17.29 3.51 9.79
C THR A 342 -15.88 3.87 9.36
N TRP A 343 -15.74 4.81 8.41
CA TRP A 343 -14.44 5.26 7.92
C TRP A 343 -13.59 5.83 9.06
N ARG A 344 -14.16 6.70 9.91
CA ARG A 344 -13.46 7.27 11.07
C ARG A 344 -13.03 6.19 12.07
N GLN A 345 -13.89 5.21 12.32
CA GLN A 345 -13.59 4.09 13.20
C GLN A 345 -12.40 3.26 12.70
N LEU A 346 -12.32 3.01 11.38
CA LEU A 346 -11.29 2.17 10.78
C LEU A 346 -10.00 2.91 10.44
N THR A 347 -10.00 4.25 10.49
CA THR A 347 -8.83 5.08 10.15
C THR A 347 -7.59 4.70 10.98
N GLU A 348 -7.75 4.55 12.29
CA GLU A 348 -6.65 4.19 13.19
C GLU A 348 -6.10 2.77 12.89
N LEU A 349 -7.00 1.84 12.52
CA LEU A 349 -6.62 0.49 12.11
C LEU A 349 -5.78 0.54 10.82
N TRP A 350 -6.24 1.24 9.79
CA TRP A 350 -5.52 1.34 8.53
C TRP A 350 -4.16 2.02 8.72
N GLN A 351 -4.08 3.10 9.51
CA GLN A 351 -2.80 3.73 9.86
C GLN A 351 -1.85 2.76 10.57
N MET A 352 -2.36 1.91 11.46
CA MET A 352 -1.57 0.88 12.13
C MET A 352 -1.04 -0.17 11.14
N ILE A 353 -1.88 -0.60 10.20
CA ILE A 353 -1.51 -1.49 9.11
C ILE A 353 -0.41 -0.87 8.24
N GLU A 354 -0.60 0.38 7.79
CA GLU A 354 0.40 1.08 6.97
C GLU A 354 1.73 1.22 7.71
N GLY A 355 1.71 1.58 8.99
CA GLY A 355 2.91 1.67 9.82
C GLY A 355 3.64 0.32 9.96
N ALA A 356 2.91 -0.79 10.05
CA ALA A 356 3.49 -2.13 10.10
C ALA A 356 4.13 -2.51 8.75
N LEU A 357 3.48 -2.19 7.63
CA LEU A 357 3.99 -2.48 6.29
C LEU A 357 5.21 -1.60 5.94
N GLN A 358 5.16 -0.31 6.25
CA GLN A 358 6.25 0.64 6.04
C GLN A 358 7.54 0.21 6.74
N LYS A 359 7.44 -0.35 7.96
CA LYS A 359 8.61 -0.86 8.72
C LYS A 359 9.30 -2.03 8.01
N LYS A 360 8.57 -2.81 7.22
CA LYS A 360 9.08 -4.02 6.53
C LYS A 360 9.45 -3.79 5.07
N ALA A 361 8.84 -2.80 4.44
CA ALA A 361 9.13 -2.41 3.08
C ALA A 361 10.57 -1.92 2.94
N GLY A 362 11.23 -2.31 1.86
CA GLY A 362 12.43 -1.65 1.38
C GLY A 362 12.11 -0.37 0.59
N PRO A 363 13.14 0.31 0.06
CA PRO A 363 12.95 1.58 -0.63
C PRO A 363 11.97 1.45 -1.79
N SER A 364 10.99 2.35 -1.82
CA SER A 364 9.96 2.42 -2.86
C SER A 364 9.09 1.16 -3.02
N GLN A 365 9.10 0.24 -2.05
CA GLN A 365 8.23 -0.94 -2.07
C GLN A 365 6.83 -0.67 -1.50
N PHE A 366 6.70 0.26 -0.55
CA PHE A 366 5.42 0.64 0.02
C PHE A 366 5.13 2.11 -0.23
N LEU A 367 3.92 2.40 -0.70
CA LEU A 367 3.42 3.74 -0.99
C LEU A 367 2.03 3.87 -0.36
N SER A 368 1.78 4.98 0.34
CA SER A 368 0.48 5.31 0.91
C SER A 368 -0.11 6.51 0.19
N THR A 369 -1.41 6.47 -0.11
CA THR A 369 -2.15 7.63 -0.62
C THR A 369 -2.83 8.43 0.49
N ALA A 370 -2.72 8.00 1.75
CA ALA A 370 -3.46 8.60 2.85
C ALA A 370 -3.04 10.07 3.04
N SER A 371 -3.97 10.99 2.87
CA SER A 371 -3.71 12.44 2.90
C SER A 371 -4.80 13.23 3.62
N HIS A 372 -5.35 12.61 4.68
CA HIS A 372 -6.39 13.19 5.51
C HIS A 372 -5.85 13.74 6.84
N LYS A 373 -6.57 14.70 7.41
CA LYS A 373 -6.38 15.23 8.75
C LYS A 373 -7.72 15.31 9.47
N VAL A 374 -7.82 14.79 10.68
CA VAL A 374 -9.01 14.95 11.53
C VAL A 374 -8.76 16.05 12.55
N GLU A 375 -9.52 17.14 12.48
CA GLU A 375 -9.37 18.29 13.37
C GLU A 375 -10.75 18.85 13.75
N GLY A 376 -11.02 19.02 15.05
CA GLY A 376 -12.29 19.55 15.55
C GLY A 376 -13.52 18.74 15.10
N GLY A 377 -13.37 17.42 14.98
CA GLY A 377 -14.45 16.53 14.51
C GLY A 377 -14.77 16.64 13.01
N LYS A 378 -13.98 17.38 12.23
CA LYS A 378 -14.06 17.47 10.77
C LYS A 378 -12.90 16.69 10.14
N VAL A 379 -13.15 16.10 8.97
CA VAL A 379 -12.13 15.43 8.17
C VAL A 379 -11.76 16.36 7.03
N PHE A 380 -10.48 16.74 6.97
CA PHE A 380 -9.89 17.48 5.87
C PHE A 380 -9.14 16.49 5.00
N ILE A 381 -9.32 16.59 3.69
CA ILE A 381 -8.70 15.71 2.70
C ILE A 381 -8.00 16.59 1.67
N GLU A 382 -6.79 16.23 1.29
CA GLU A 382 -6.06 16.93 0.24
C GLU A 382 -6.80 16.87 -1.10
N ALA A 383 -6.79 17.97 -1.85
CA ALA A 383 -7.44 18.01 -3.16
C ALA A 383 -6.76 17.03 -4.14
N GLY A 384 -7.56 16.13 -4.73
CA GLY A 384 -7.06 15.09 -5.64
C GLY A 384 -6.65 13.78 -4.95
N ALA A 385 -6.84 13.68 -3.64
CA ALA A 385 -6.66 12.44 -2.90
C ALA A 385 -7.75 11.40 -3.23
N PRO A 386 -7.44 10.10 -3.20
CA PRO A 386 -8.43 9.02 -3.38
C PRO A 386 -9.63 9.11 -2.42
N GLU A 387 -9.40 9.54 -1.17
CA GLU A 387 -10.44 9.71 -0.16
C GLU A 387 -11.49 10.76 -0.58
N GLY A 388 -11.06 11.77 -1.34
CA GLY A 388 -11.89 12.86 -1.86
C GLY A 388 -12.50 12.57 -3.24
N CYS A 389 -12.38 11.35 -3.77
CA CYS A 389 -12.90 10.95 -5.08
C CYS A 389 -14.45 10.76 -5.09
N LEU A 390 -15.15 11.64 -4.37
CA LEU A 390 -16.58 11.69 -4.08
C LEU A 390 -17.47 11.68 -5.32
N ASN A 391 -17.03 12.33 -6.40
CA ASN A 391 -17.84 12.56 -7.60
C ASN A 391 -18.26 11.27 -8.33
N PHE A 392 -17.72 10.12 -7.95
CA PHE A 392 -17.99 8.86 -8.60
C PHE A 392 -18.68 7.83 -7.70
N TYR A 393 -18.76 8.04 -6.39
CA TYR A 393 -19.36 7.09 -5.45
C TYR A 393 -20.72 7.59 -4.92
N GLY A 394 -21.57 8.13 -5.80
CA GLY A 394 -22.99 8.28 -5.46
C GLY A 394 -23.69 6.91 -5.34
N LYS A 395 -25.03 6.89 -5.26
CA LYS A 395 -25.83 5.64 -5.29
C LYS A 395 -25.61 4.76 -6.54
N ASN A 396 -24.85 5.24 -7.52
CA ASN A 396 -24.53 4.53 -8.75
C ASN A 396 -23.21 3.75 -8.61
N LEU A 397 -23.30 2.44 -8.36
CA LEU A 397 -22.20 1.47 -8.33
C LEU A 397 -21.68 1.11 -9.75
N GLY A 398 -21.46 2.11 -10.60
CA GLY A 398 -21.05 1.90 -11.98
C GLY A 398 -19.54 1.70 -12.16
N VAL A 399 -19.12 1.12 -13.30
CA VAL A 399 -17.70 0.92 -13.68
C VAL A 399 -16.86 2.20 -13.57
N GLY A 400 -17.50 3.35 -13.81
CA GLY A 400 -16.85 4.67 -13.77
C GLY A 400 -16.19 4.95 -12.43
N SER A 401 -16.74 4.44 -11.33
CA SER A 401 -16.29 4.72 -9.97
C SER A 401 -14.94 4.08 -9.64
N ALA A 402 -14.76 2.82 -9.99
CA ALA A 402 -13.51 2.12 -9.73
C ALA A 402 -12.38 2.59 -10.69
N LYS A 403 -12.73 2.91 -11.95
CA LYS A 403 -11.78 3.51 -12.90
C LYS A 403 -11.30 4.88 -12.44
N ALA A 404 -12.22 5.74 -12.01
CA ALA A 404 -11.88 7.06 -11.53
C ALA A 404 -11.02 6.99 -10.25
N LEU A 405 -11.33 6.08 -9.33
CA LEU A 405 -10.49 5.84 -8.15
C LEU A 405 -9.08 5.40 -8.57
N TYR A 406 -8.95 4.43 -9.47
CA TYR A 406 -7.65 3.98 -9.98
C TYR A 406 -6.84 5.12 -10.61
N GLU A 407 -7.45 5.93 -11.48
CA GLU A 407 -6.78 7.09 -12.07
C GLU A 407 -6.44 8.17 -11.03
N CYS A 408 -7.27 8.35 -10.00
CA CYS A 408 -6.97 9.24 -8.87
C CYS A 408 -5.70 8.78 -8.13
N ILE A 409 -5.61 7.48 -7.81
CA ILE A 409 -4.43 6.87 -7.17
C ILE A 409 -3.18 7.06 -8.04
N ARG A 410 -3.30 6.79 -9.35
CA ARG A 410 -2.21 6.95 -10.32
C ARG A 410 -1.70 8.37 -10.41
N ASN A 411 -2.60 9.36 -10.39
CA ASN A 411 -2.24 10.77 -10.44
C ASN A 411 -1.66 11.29 -9.13
N CYS A 412 -2.12 10.74 -7.99
CA CYS A 412 -1.61 11.03 -6.66
C CYS A 412 -0.18 10.50 -6.49
N LEU A 413 0.09 9.26 -6.95
CA LEU A 413 1.37 8.57 -6.80
C LEU A 413 2.10 8.43 -8.15
N LYS A 414 2.61 9.54 -8.69
CA LYS A 414 3.33 9.52 -9.99
C LYS A 414 4.58 8.64 -9.92
N GLU A 415 5.24 8.60 -8.78
CA GLU A 415 6.42 7.78 -8.48
C GLU A 415 6.13 6.27 -8.52
N ALA A 416 4.86 5.85 -8.35
CA ALA A 416 4.48 4.44 -8.43
C ALA A 416 4.60 3.88 -9.85
N ASN A 417 4.55 4.74 -10.88
CA ASN A 417 4.54 4.37 -12.30
C ASN A 417 3.46 3.32 -12.60
N LEU A 418 2.24 3.53 -12.11
CA LEU A 418 1.13 2.60 -12.34
C LEU A 418 0.69 2.64 -13.82
N PRO A 419 0.31 1.48 -14.41
CA PRO A 419 -0.07 1.39 -15.82
C PRO A 419 -1.37 2.17 -16.10
N GLU A 420 -1.50 2.65 -17.34
CA GLU A 420 -2.76 3.22 -17.84
C GLU A 420 -3.80 2.14 -18.05
N LEU A 421 -5.06 2.46 -17.77
CA LEU A 421 -6.15 1.58 -18.16
C LEU A 421 -6.31 1.60 -19.67
N ASN A 422 -6.11 0.45 -20.31
CA ASN A 422 -6.34 0.36 -21.75
C ASN A 422 -7.81 0.72 -22.07
N PRO A 423 -8.03 1.53 -23.12
CA PRO A 423 -9.34 1.63 -23.74
C PRO A 423 -9.80 0.21 -24.10
N LEU A 424 -11.08 -0.11 -23.87
CA LEU A 424 -11.60 -1.32 -24.52
C LEU A 424 -11.57 -1.03 -26.01
N GLU A 425 -10.80 -1.81 -26.78
CA GLU A 425 -10.97 -1.84 -28.21
C GLU A 425 -12.46 -2.09 -28.49
N VAL A 426 -13.02 -1.20 -29.31
CA VAL A 426 -14.44 -1.00 -29.54
C VAL A 426 -15.18 -2.33 -29.63
N ALA A 427 -15.98 -2.66 -28.62
CA ALA A 427 -17.07 -3.61 -28.80
C ALA A 427 -18.01 -2.99 -29.85
N PRO A 428 -18.47 -3.75 -30.88
CA PRO A 428 -19.31 -3.20 -31.93
C PRO A 428 -20.53 -2.53 -31.31
N THR A 429 -20.78 -1.32 -31.79
CA THR A 429 -21.82 -0.38 -31.39
C THR A 429 -23.14 -1.10 -31.09
N ARG A 430 -23.46 -1.32 -29.81
CA ARG A 430 -24.78 -1.79 -29.41
C ARG A 430 -25.72 -0.58 -29.46
N ALA A 431 -26.69 -0.68 -30.39
CA ALA A 431 -27.93 0.08 -30.64
C ALA A 431 -28.09 1.50 -30.03
N PRO A 432 -28.57 2.48 -30.83
CA PRO A 432 -28.79 3.84 -30.34
C PRO A 432 -29.83 3.84 -29.21
N ALA A 433 -29.45 4.37 -28.04
CA ALA A 433 -30.40 4.75 -27.01
C ALA A 433 -31.34 5.83 -27.59
N PRO A 434 -32.67 5.76 -27.36
CA PRO A 434 -33.58 6.77 -27.85
C PRO A 434 -33.29 8.09 -27.13
N ARG A 435 -32.98 9.10 -27.96
CA ARG A 435 -32.90 10.54 -27.75
C ARG A 435 -33.16 11.04 -26.32
N GLY A 436 -32.13 11.60 -25.69
CA GLY A 436 -32.32 12.47 -24.53
C GLY A 436 -31.08 12.72 -23.67
N GLY A 437 -29.93 13.09 -24.23
CA GLY A 437 -28.75 13.42 -23.42
C GLY A 437 -27.71 14.18 -24.22
N ARG A 438 -27.49 15.44 -23.86
CA ARG A 438 -26.58 16.35 -24.57
C ARG A 438 -25.15 15.84 -24.50
N MET A 439 -24.58 15.81 -25.70
CA MET A 439 -23.26 15.40 -26.14
C MET A 439 -22.12 16.09 -25.37
N TRP A 440 -21.21 15.28 -24.81
CA TRP A 440 -19.90 15.74 -24.36
C TRP A 440 -19.09 16.18 -25.58
N ILE A 441 -18.82 17.48 -25.71
CA ILE A 441 -17.89 18.00 -26.72
C ILE A 441 -16.47 17.86 -26.16
N THR A 442 -15.77 16.83 -26.61
CA THR A 442 -14.30 16.75 -26.58
C THR A 442 -13.73 17.87 -27.44
N ARG A 443 -13.05 18.85 -26.81
CA ARG A 443 -12.23 19.83 -27.52
C ARG A 443 -10.85 19.21 -27.81
N SER A 444 -10.67 18.76 -29.04
CA SER A 444 -9.37 18.41 -29.61
C SER A 444 -8.54 19.67 -29.84
N ARG A 445 -7.27 19.64 -29.40
CA ARG A 445 -6.22 20.59 -29.76
C ARG A 445 -5.72 20.29 -31.18
N GLY A 446 -5.53 21.32 -32.00
CA GLY A 446 -4.46 21.34 -33.03
C GLY A 446 -4.79 22.02 -34.36
N ARG A 447 -4.19 23.21 -34.57
CA ARG A 447 -3.76 23.91 -35.82
C ARG A 447 -4.81 24.15 -36.92
N GLU A 448 -4.86 25.24 -37.68
CA GLU A 448 -3.88 26.25 -38.14
C GLU A 448 -4.64 27.42 -38.81
N ARG A 449 -3.91 28.47 -39.25
CA ARG A 449 -4.27 29.70 -40.00
C ARG A 449 -4.56 30.95 -39.16
N GLU A 450 -3.59 31.86 -39.05
CA GLU A 450 -3.17 32.91 -40.02
C GLU A 450 -4.06 34.15 -39.99
N GLY A 451 -3.45 35.24 -39.49
CA GLY A 451 -3.66 36.62 -39.94
C GLY A 451 -4.96 37.32 -39.56
N LEU A 452 -4.95 38.10 -38.47
CA LEU A 452 -5.76 39.32 -38.31
C LEU A 452 -5.10 40.24 -37.24
N PRO A 453 -5.08 41.58 -37.42
CA PRO A 453 -4.32 42.52 -36.60
C PRO A 453 -5.02 42.88 -35.27
N PRO A 454 -4.29 43.42 -34.27
CA PRO A 454 -4.83 43.69 -32.95
C PRO A 454 -5.77 44.92 -32.95
N PRO A 455 -6.83 44.91 -32.11
CA PRO A 455 -7.68 46.08 -31.91
C PRO A 455 -7.01 47.13 -30.99
N PRO A 456 -7.38 48.42 -31.14
CA PRO A 456 -6.66 49.54 -30.54
C PRO A 456 -6.94 49.75 -29.04
N GLU A 457 -5.90 50.23 -28.34
CA GLU A 457 -5.90 50.63 -26.93
C GLU A 457 -6.91 51.74 -26.62
N ILE A 458 -7.84 51.49 -25.69
CA ILE A 458 -8.68 52.52 -25.08
C ILE A 458 -7.99 53.06 -23.84
N LYS A 459 -7.39 54.25 -23.99
CA LYS A 459 -6.91 55.10 -22.88
C LYS A 459 -8.11 55.62 -22.08
N ARG A 460 -8.26 55.22 -20.82
CA ARG A 460 -9.15 55.89 -19.86
C ARG A 460 -8.47 57.16 -19.35
N ALA A 461 -8.99 58.31 -19.78
CA ALA A 461 -8.66 59.60 -19.19
C ALA A 461 -9.41 59.76 -17.86
N ARG A 462 -8.68 60.21 -16.84
CA ARG A 462 -9.20 60.82 -15.61
C ARG A 462 -9.86 62.15 -15.96
N GLY A 463 -11.02 62.43 -15.36
CA GLY A 463 -11.64 63.75 -15.37
C GLY A 463 -12.34 63.98 -14.02
N SER A 464 -11.81 64.94 -13.29
CA SER A 464 -12.32 65.47 -12.02
C SER A 464 -13.65 66.19 -12.20
N LEU A 465 -14.56 66.01 -11.24
CA LEU A 465 -15.16 67.06 -10.40
C LEU A 465 -15.98 66.41 -9.28
#